data_AF-A0A177HGI9-F1
#
_entry.id   AF-A0A177HGI9-F1
#
_cell.length_a   1.000
_cell.length_b   1.000
_cell.length_c   1.000
_cell.angle_alpha   90.00
_cell.angle_beta   90.00
_cell.angle_gamma   90.00
#
_symmetry.space_group_name_H-M   'P 1'
#
loop_
_entity.id
_entity.type
_entity.pdbx_description
1 polymer ?
#
loop_
_entity_poly.entity_id
_entity_poly.type
_entity_poly.pdbx_seq_one_letter_code
_entity_poly.pdbx_strand_id
1 'polypeptide(L)'
;MWLGDGTRKSLRIAAVMTVGTGGNGVYVTPRNAPGATVDRVDVSLAVGADATAVAAGLRDAVRASGGHVLTKDQWTEASYPETNRTTRLGLLLVLGIALLYTGISLANTMVMATSDRVRDLAVLRLAGATSRQVLRLVGGEALMVVAVGGVLGLLVAALNLLGMWSALGFLSVWTSIQMPWAAIGTVLGACAVLAVVSAVAPAGLALRRGAVGSAGARE
;
A
#
# COMPACT_ATOMS: atom_id res chain seq x y z
N MET A 1 19.19 -32.34 16.28
CA MET A 1 19.38 -30.90 16.58
C MET A 1 20.50 -30.76 17.62
N TRP A 2 21.11 -29.59 17.72
CA TRP A 2 22.03 -29.26 18.81
C TRP A 2 21.24 -28.54 19.90
N LEU A 3 21.42 -28.93 21.16
CA LEU A 3 20.84 -28.25 22.31
C LEU A 3 21.73 -27.04 22.68
N GLY A 4 21.19 -26.12 23.48
CA GLY A 4 21.93 -24.93 23.94
C GLY A 4 23.19 -25.24 24.76
N ASP A 5 23.31 -26.48 25.28
CA ASP A 5 24.48 -27.02 25.96
C ASP A 5 25.54 -27.61 24.99
N GLY A 6 25.31 -27.51 23.67
CA GLY A 6 26.19 -28.08 22.66
C GLY A 6 26.07 -29.60 22.49
N THR A 7 25.10 -30.26 23.11
CA THR A 7 24.88 -31.69 22.93
C THR A 7 24.01 -31.97 21.70
N ARG A 8 24.35 -33.03 20.96
CA ARG A 8 23.56 -33.47 19.80
C ARG A 8 22.50 -34.47 20.25
N LYS A 9 21.23 -34.14 20.00
CA LYS A 9 20.09 -35.03 20.32
C LYS A 9 19.19 -35.22 19.11
N SER A 10 18.75 -36.47 18.89
CA SER A 10 17.69 -36.81 17.95
C SER A 10 16.35 -36.74 18.68
N LEU A 11 15.42 -35.94 18.17
CA LEU A 11 14.04 -35.86 18.67
C LEU A 11 13.09 -36.19 17.53
N ARG A 12 11.95 -36.79 17.88
CA ARG A 12 10.86 -37.05 16.92
C ARG A 12 9.99 -35.80 16.79
N ILE A 13 9.64 -35.43 15.57
CA ILE A 13 8.67 -34.36 15.30
C ILE A 13 7.31 -34.83 15.81
N ALA A 14 6.78 -34.15 16.82
CA ALA A 14 5.48 -34.48 17.40
C ALA A 14 4.32 -33.80 16.66
N ALA A 15 4.51 -32.55 16.22
CA ALA A 15 3.53 -31.77 15.47
C ALA A 15 4.23 -30.68 14.66
N VAL A 16 3.59 -30.23 13.59
CA VAL A 16 3.98 -29.04 12.82
C VAL A 16 2.86 -28.03 12.98
N MET A 17 3.20 -26.85 13.51
CA MET A 17 2.23 -25.76 13.68
C MET A 17 2.02 -25.04 12.35
N THR A 18 0.75 -24.79 12.01
CA THR A 18 0.39 -24.05 10.79
C THR A 18 0.56 -22.54 10.94
N VAL A 19 0.57 -22.05 12.18
CA VAL A 19 0.75 -20.64 12.53
C VAL A 19 2.07 -20.50 13.29
N GLY A 20 3.00 -19.74 12.72
CA GLY A 20 4.27 -19.43 13.36
C GLY A 20 4.08 -18.49 14.56
N THR A 21 4.85 -18.71 15.61
CA THR A 21 4.84 -17.96 16.87
C THR A 21 5.85 -16.79 16.89
N GLY A 22 6.24 -16.32 15.70
CA GLY A 22 7.12 -15.15 15.50
C GLY A 22 8.61 -15.47 15.34
N GLY A 23 9.08 -16.62 15.84
CA GLY A 23 10.38 -17.19 15.50
C GLY A 23 10.15 -18.54 14.82
N ASN A 24 10.59 -18.71 13.58
CA ASN A 24 10.46 -19.97 12.81
C ASN A 24 11.40 -21.07 13.37
N GLY A 25 11.44 -21.23 14.68
CA GLY A 25 12.29 -22.16 15.41
C GLY A 25 11.56 -23.44 15.83
N VAL A 26 12.33 -24.44 16.22
CA VAL A 26 11.80 -25.70 16.76
C VAL A 26 11.45 -25.51 18.23
N TYR A 27 10.21 -25.84 18.62
CA TYR A 27 9.78 -25.82 20.01
C TYR A 27 10.04 -27.18 20.67
N VAL A 28 10.61 -27.15 21.87
CA VAL A 28 10.91 -28.35 22.66
C VAL A 28 10.40 -28.18 24.08
N THR A 29 9.84 -29.25 24.64
CA THR A 29 9.36 -29.27 26.02
C THR A 29 10.52 -29.15 27.01
N PRO A 30 10.33 -28.57 28.21
CA PRO A 30 11.38 -28.45 29.24
C PRO A 30 12.07 -29.77 29.57
N ARG A 31 11.33 -30.89 29.59
CA ARG A 31 11.88 -32.24 29.80
C ARG A 31 12.97 -32.64 28.79
N ASN A 32 12.92 -32.08 27.59
CA ASN A 32 13.84 -32.38 26.50
C ASN A 32 15.01 -31.40 26.39
N ALA A 33 15.01 -30.31 27.17
CA ALA A 33 16.07 -29.31 27.26
C ALA A 33 16.44 -29.01 28.73
N PRO A 34 16.91 -30.02 29.50
CA PRO A 34 17.36 -29.79 30.87
C PRO A 34 18.60 -28.88 30.85
N GLY A 35 18.51 -27.72 31.50
CA GLY A 35 19.58 -26.71 31.52
C GLY A 35 19.33 -25.46 30.68
N ALA A 36 18.21 -25.39 29.94
CA ALA A 36 17.79 -24.15 29.30
C ALA A 36 17.42 -23.09 30.35
N THR A 37 17.98 -21.89 30.22
CA THR A 37 17.56 -20.73 31.02
C THR A 37 16.20 -20.24 30.54
N VAL A 38 15.39 -19.75 31.48
CA VAL A 38 14.10 -19.15 31.15
C VAL A 38 14.32 -17.67 30.87
N ASP A 39 14.35 -17.32 29.58
CA ASP A 39 14.56 -15.93 29.15
C ASP A 39 13.23 -15.17 29.02
N ARG A 40 12.09 -15.88 28.93
CA ARG A 40 10.76 -15.28 28.79
C ARG A 40 9.68 -16.15 29.43
N VAL A 41 8.70 -15.50 30.08
CA VAL A 41 7.47 -16.13 30.56
C VAL A 41 6.26 -15.37 30.00
N ASP A 42 5.43 -16.06 29.23
CA ASP A 42 4.19 -15.50 28.70
C ASP A 42 3.05 -15.76 29.68
N VAL A 43 2.31 -14.70 30.05
CA VAL A 43 1.19 -14.78 30.98
C VAL A 43 -0.10 -14.45 30.24
N SER A 44 -1.09 -15.35 30.31
CA SER A 44 -2.43 -15.12 29.80
C SER A 44 -3.36 -14.67 30.91
N LEU A 45 -4.08 -13.57 30.70
CA LEU A 45 -5.04 -13.04 31.66
C LEU A 45 -6.36 -13.80 31.58
N ALA A 46 -6.98 -14.08 32.73
CA ALA A 46 -8.34 -14.59 32.78
C ALA A 46 -9.34 -13.54 32.26
N VAL A 47 -10.47 -14.01 31.72
CA VAL A 47 -11.54 -13.13 31.21
C VAL A 47 -12.04 -12.22 32.35
N GLY A 48 -12.00 -10.91 32.15
CA GLY A 48 -12.43 -9.90 33.14
C GLY A 48 -11.36 -9.50 34.16
N ALA A 49 -10.13 -10.01 34.07
CA ALA A 49 -9.03 -9.54 34.90
C ALA A 49 -8.57 -8.13 34.51
N ASP A 50 -8.28 -7.29 35.51
CA ASP A 50 -7.67 -5.97 35.28
C ASP A 50 -6.19 -6.14 34.92
N ALA A 51 -5.87 -5.88 33.66
CA ALA A 51 -4.51 -5.97 33.13
C ALA A 51 -3.53 -5.03 33.86
N THR A 52 -3.98 -3.88 34.35
CA THR A 52 -3.10 -2.91 35.02
C THR A 52 -2.73 -3.36 36.42
N ALA A 53 -3.69 -3.85 37.19
CA ALA A 53 -3.48 -4.44 38.51
C ALA A 53 -2.58 -5.69 38.44
N VAL A 54 -2.83 -6.57 37.46
CA VAL A 54 -2.02 -7.78 37.26
C VAL A 54 -0.59 -7.42 36.83
N ALA A 55 -0.42 -6.45 35.93
CA ALA A 55 0.89 -5.99 35.51
C ALA A 55 1.68 -5.35 36.67
N ALA A 56 1.01 -4.64 37.58
CA ALA A 56 1.65 -4.09 38.78
C ALA A 56 2.13 -5.20 39.72
N GLY A 57 1.26 -6.18 40.03
CA GLY A 57 1.63 -7.32 40.86
C GLY A 57 2.77 -8.17 40.28
N LEU A 58 2.77 -8.37 38.95
CA LEU A 58 3.88 -9.05 38.27
C LEU A 58 5.17 -8.24 38.33
N ARG A 59 5.12 -6.92 38.17
CA ARG A 59 6.31 -6.05 38.31
C ARG A 59 6.91 -6.16 39.71
N ASP A 60 6.08 -6.23 40.74
CA ASP A 60 6.52 -6.40 42.12
C ASP A 60 7.14 -7.79 42.37
N ALA A 61 6.52 -8.84 41.84
CA ALA A 61 7.03 -10.21 41.97
C ALA A 61 8.39 -10.43 41.27
N VAL A 62 8.62 -9.72 40.16
CA VAL A 62 9.82 -9.90 39.32
C VAL A 62 10.95 -8.91 39.69
N ARG A 63 10.68 -7.91 40.56
CA ARG A 63 11.70 -6.95 41.03
C ARG A 63 12.93 -7.64 41.64
N ALA A 64 12.73 -8.71 42.41
CA ALA A 64 13.81 -9.43 43.08
C ALA A 64 14.72 -10.19 42.10
N SER A 65 14.20 -10.59 40.94
CA SER A 65 14.95 -11.29 39.89
C SER A 65 15.50 -10.36 38.81
N GLY A 66 15.21 -9.05 38.86
CA GLY A 66 15.65 -8.07 37.88
C GLY A 66 14.97 -8.18 36.51
N GLY A 67 13.88 -8.92 36.39
CA GLY A 67 13.15 -9.06 35.14
C GLY A 67 12.26 -7.86 34.82
N HIS A 68 11.93 -7.70 33.53
CA HIS A 68 11.04 -6.65 33.05
C HIS A 68 9.70 -7.25 32.63
N VAL A 69 8.62 -6.62 33.07
CA VAL A 69 7.26 -6.98 32.65
C VAL A 69 6.85 -6.01 31.54
N LEU A 70 6.64 -6.57 30.35
CA LEU A 70 6.18 -5.83 29.19
C LEU A 70 4.75 -6.27 28.88
N THR A 71 3.87 -5.30 28.68
CA THR A 71 2.56 -5.59 28.08
C THR A 71 2.75 -6.05 26.65
N LYS A 72 1.73 -6.71 26.08
CA LYS A 72 1.76 -7.17 24.69
C LYS A 72 2.14 -6.02 23.74
N ASP A 73 1.55 -4.85 23.92
CA ASP A 73 1.77 -3.68 23.06
C ASP A 73 3.21 -3.15 23.18
N GLN A 74 3.72 -3.03 24.41
CA GLN A 74 5.11 -2.61 24.66
C GLN A 74 6.13 -3.62 24.11
N TRP A 75 5.84 -4.93 24.21
CA TRP A 75 6.70 -5.96 23.63
C TRP A 75 6.71 -5.89 22.10
N THR A 76 5.54 -5.69 21.49
CA THR A 76 5.44 -5.52 20.04
C THR A 76 6.22 -4.29 19.56
N GLU A 77 6.10 -3.16 20.25
CA GLU A 77 6.84 -1.94 19.92
C GLU A 77 8.36 -2.08 20.10
N ALA A 78 8.81 -2.78 21.14
CA ALA A 78 10.24 -3.01 21.38
C ALA A 78 10.85 -4.06 20.43
N SER A 79 10.09 -5.09 20.06
CA SER A 79 10.56 -6.21 19.22
C SER A 79 10.45 -5.92 17.72
N TYR A 80 9.44 -5.13 17.34
CA TYR A 80 9.21 -4.65 15.99
C TYR A 80 9.11 -3.13 16.05
N PRO A 81 10.22 -2.41 16.32
CA PRO A 81 10.21 -0.97 16.25
C PRO A 81 9.65 -0.59 14.88
N GLU A 82 8.52 0.13 14.87
CA GLU A 82 7.82 0.60 13.67
C GLU A 82 8.87 0.95 12.62
N THR A 83 8.80 0.29 11.45
CA THR A 83 9.74 0.47 10.33
C THR A 83 10.15 1.93 10.30
N ASN A 84 11.43 2.16 10.63
CA ASN A 84 12.00 3.44 11.06
C ASN A 84 11.18 4.60 10.50
N ARG A 85 10.50 5.40 11.34
CA ARG A 85 9.56 6.45 10.89
C ARG A 85 10.18 7.32 9.78
N THR A 86 11.49 7.54 9.87
CA THR A 86 12.36 8.17 8.86
C THR A 86 12.36 7.45 7.51
N THR A 87 12.52 6.13 7.47
CA THR A 87 12.42 5.31 6.25
C THR A 87 11.03 5.38 5.63
N ARG A 88 9.97 5.26 6.45
CA ARG A 88 8.59 5.38 5.95
C ARG A 88 8.31 6.77 5.36
N LEU A 89 8.75 7.83 6.05
CA LEU A 89 8.64 9.20 5.57
C LEU A 89 9.45 9.42 4.29
N GLY A 90 10.67 8.90 4.22
CA GLY A 90 11.50 8.96 3.01
C GLY A 90 10.83 8.31 1.80
N LEU A 91 10.25 7.11 1.99
CA LEU A 91 9.50 6.41 0.96
C LEU A 91 8.28 7.21 0.49
N LEU A 92 7.50 7.76 1.43
CA LEU A 92 6.33 8.59 1.11
C LEU A 92 6.71 9.87 0.36
N LEU A 93 7.86 10.46 0.68
CA LEU A 93 8.33 11.68 0.04
C LEU A 93 8.74 11.42 -1.41
N VAL A 94 9.52 10.36 -1.65
CA VAL A 94 9.90 9.93 -3.01
C VAL A 94 8.66 9.55 -3.83
N LEU A 95 7.75 8.77 -3.23
CA LEU A 95 6.50 8.39 -3.88
C LEU A 95 5.64 9.61 -4.21
N GLY A 96 5.54 10.58 -3.30
CA GLY A 96 4.81 11.82 -3.51
C GLY A 96 5.36 12.65 -4.67
N ILE A 97 6.69 12.81 -4.75
CA ILE A 97 7.34 13.51 -5.86
C ILE A 97 7.10 12.78 -7.19
N ALA A 98 7.24 11.44 -7.20
CA ALA A 98 6.99 10.64 -8.38
C ALA A 98 5.54 10.79 -8.87
N LEU A 99 4.57 10.67 -7.97
CA LEU A 99 3.15 10.85 -8.29
C LEU A 99 2.84 12.26 -8.81
N LEU A 100 3.44 13.29 -8.20
CA LEU A 100 3.27 14.67 -8.66
C LEU A 100 3.81 14.85 -10.08
N TYR A 101 5.02 14.37 -10.35
CA TYR A 101 5.64 14.43 -11.67
C TYR A 101 4.82 13.67 -12.72
N THR A 102 4.38 12.45 -12.40
CA THR A 102 3.51 11.66 -13.27
C THR A 102 2.19 12.37 -13.56
N GLY A 103 1.58 13.00 -12.54
CA GLY A 103 0.35 13.78 -12.72
C GLY A 103 0.53 14.97 -13.67
N ILE A 104 1.63 15.72 -13.52
CA ILE A 104 1.97 16.84 -14.41
C ILE A 104 2.22 16.34 -15.84
N SER A 105 2.98 15.25 -15.99
CA SER A 105 3.27 14.64 -17.29
C SER A 105 1.99 14.19 -18.00
N LEU A 106 1.11 13.49 -17.28
CA LEU A 106 -0.19 13.06 -17.78
C LEU A 106 -1.06 14.24 -18.22
N ALA A 107 -1.14 15.29 -17.39
CA ALA A 107 -1.89 16.50 -17.70
C ALA A 107 -1.36 17.17 -18.98
N ASN A 108 -0.05 17.30 -19.10
CA ASN A 108 0.59 17.89 -20.28
C ASN A 108 0.28 17.09 -21.55
N THR A 109 0.37 15.76 -21.49
CA THR A 109 0.02 14.90 -22.63
C THR A 109 -1.45 15.02 -23.02
N MET A 110 -2.37 15.04 -22.06
CA MET A 110 -3.81 15.19 -22.33
C MET A 110 -4.15 16.56 -22.94
N VAL A 111 -3.52 17.62 -22.44
CA VAL A 111 -3.69 18.97 -22.99
C VAL A 111 -3.18 19.04 -24.43
N MET A 112 -1.99 18.49 -24.69
CA MET A 112 -1.40 18.45 -26.02
C MET A 112 -2.27 17.65 -26.99
N ALA A 113 -2.65 16.42 -26.64
CA ALA A 113 -3.47 15.56 -27.47
C ALA A 113 -4.84 16.18 -27.81
N THR A 114 -5.44 16.90 -26.86
CA THR A 114 -6.71 17.58 -27.09
C THR A 114 -6.54 18.81 -27.98
N SER A 115 -5.46 19.57 -27.77
CA SER A 115 -5.18 20.81 -28.51
C SER A 115 -4.94 20.52 -30.00
N ASP A 116 -4.24 19.43 -30.32
CA ASP A 116 -4.00 18.99 -31.70
C ASP A 116 -5.30 18.64 -32.44
N ARG A 117 -6.32 18.16 -31.72
CA ARG A 117 -7.61 17.74 -32.28
C ARG A 117 -8.67 18.83 -32.30
N VAL A 118 -8.36 20.05 -31.87
CA VAL A 118 -9.34 21.16 -31.79
C VAL A 118 -10.00 21.44 -33.15
N ARG A 119 -9.25 21.33 -34.25
CA ARG A 119 -9.78 21.54 -35.60
C ARG A 119 -10.85 20.51 -35.97
N ASP A 120 -10.62 19.25 -35.64
CA ASP A 120 -11.56 18.16 -35.91
C ASP A 120 -12.82 18.31 -35.05
N LEU A 121 -12.67 18.72 -33.78
CA LEU A 121 -13.77 19.03 -32.88
C LEU A 121 -14.61 20.23 -33.37
N ALA A 122 -13.98 21.21 -34.02
CA ALA A 122 -14.67 22.34 -34.64
C ALA A 122 -15.48 21.90 -35.88
N VAL A 123 -14.95 20.99 -36.70
CA VAL A 123 -15.68 20.40 -37.84
C VAL A 123 -16.90 19.61 -37.37
N LEU A 124 -16.78 18.83 -36.30
CA LEU A 124 -17.90 18.13 -35.67
C LEU A 124 -19.04 19.09 -35.24
N ARG A 125 -18.70 20.28 -34.74
CA ARG A 125 -19.70 21.31 -34.41
C ARG A 125 -20.37 21.91 -35.63
N LEU A 126 -19.63 22.12 -36.71
CA LEU A 126 -20.21 22.58 -37.98
C LEU A 126 -21.17 21.54 -38.56
N ALA A 127 -20.94 20.26 -38.30
CA ALA A 127 -21.86 19.17 -38.63
C ALA A 127 -23.08 19.06 -37.67
N GLY A 128 -23.20 19.93 -36.66
CA GLY A 128 -24.36 19.99 -35.76
C GLY A 128 -24.14 19.42 -34.35
N ALA A 129 -22.94 18.97 -33.99
CA ALA A 129 -22.67 18.50 -32.63
C ALA A 129 -22.74 19.64 -31.60
N THR A 130 -23.37 19.39 -30.46
CA THR A 130 -23.41 20.34 -29.33
C THR A 130 -22.09 20.35 -28.56
N SER A 131 -21.74 21.49 -27.94
CA SER A 131 -20.54 21.60 -27.11
C SER A 131 -20.49 20.54 -26.00
N ARG A 132 -21.65 20.19 -25.41
CA ARG A 132 -21.73 19.14 -24.38
C ARG A 132 -21.41 17.75 -24.91
N GLN A 133 -21.81 17.42 -26.14
CA GLN A 133 -21.46 16.13 -26.77
C GLN A 133 -19.97 16.04 -27.02
N VAL A 134 -19.34 17.11 -27.49
CA VAL A 134 -17.88 17.18 -27.70
C VAL A 134 -17.12 17.01 -26.38
N LEU A 135 -17.51 17.75 -25.33
CA LEU A 135 -16.88 17.67 -24.02
C LEU A 135 -17.03 16.27 -23.38
N ARG A 136 -18.19 15.62 -23.56
CA ARG A 136 -18.41 14.24 -23.09
C ARG A 136 -17.56 13.23 -23.86
N LEU A 137 -17.40 13.40 -25.16
CA LEU A 137 -16.55 12.52 -25.97
C LEU A 137 -15.09 12.59 -25.50
N VAL A 138 -14.55 13.80 -25.36
CA VAL A 138 -13.17 14.03 -24.89
C VAL A 138 -12.98 13.48 -23.47
N GLY A 139 -13.94 13.70 -22.58
CA GLY A 139 -13.93 13.10 -21.25
C GLY A 139 -13.95 11.56 -21.28
N GLY A 140 -14.71 10.97 -22.21
CA GLY A 140 -14.74 9.52 -22.44
C GLY A 140 -13.42 8.96 -22.95
N GLU A 141 -12.74 9.64 -23.88
CA GLU A 141 -11.40 9.27 -24.34
C GLU A 141 -10.39 9.30 -23.18
N ALA A 142 -10.42 10.36 -22.36
CA ALA A 142 -9.55 10.47 -21.19
C ALA A 142 -9.79 9.34 -20.17
N LEU A 143 -11.06 9.00 -19.91
CA LEU A 143 -11.42 7.88 -19.02
C LEU A 143 -10.97 6.53 -19.57
N MET A 144 -11.09 6.30 -20.89
CA MET A 144 -10.57 5.09 -21.54
C MET A 144 -9.07 4.94 -21.33
N VAL A 145 -8.30 6.03 -21.52
CA VAL A 145 -6.84 6.02 -21.31
C VAL A 145 -6.50 5.70 -19.86
N VAL A 146 -7.19 6.31 -18.89
CA VAL A 146 -6.99 6.03 -17.47
C VAL A 146 -7.39 4.59 -17.11
N ALA A 147 -8.47 4.07 -17.67
CA ALA A 147 -8.89 2.69 -17.44
C ALA A 147 -7.85 1.69 -17.95
N VAL A 148 -7.38 1.86 -19.19
CA VAL A 148 -6.34 1.00 -19.78
C VAL A 148 -5.03 1.11 -18.99
N GLY A 149 -4.58 2.33 -18.67
CA GLY A 149 -3.39 2.55 -17.86
C GLY A 149 -3.52 1.94 -16.46
N GLY A 150 -4.70 2.03 -15.85
CA GLY A 150 -5.03 1.42 -14.56
C GLY A 150 -4.93 -0.10 -14.57
N VAL A 151 -5.50 -0.75 -15.60
CA VAL A 151 -5.42 -2.20 -15.79
C VAL A 151 -3.97 -2.65 -15.98
N LEU A 152 -3.21 -1.96 -16.84
CA LEU A 152 -1.80 -2.27 -17.07
C LEU A 152 -0.96 -2.07 -15.81
N GLY A 153 -1.19 -0.97 -15.07
CA GLY A 153 -0.51 -0.69 -13.81
C GLY A 153 -0.80 -1.75 -12.74
N LEU A 154 -2.07 -2.17 -12.62
CA LEU A 154 -2.46 -3.24 -11.70
C LEU A 154 -1.81 -4.57 -12.06
N LEU A 155 -1.71 -4.88 -13.36
CA LEU A 155 -1.05 -6.09 -13.86
C LEU A 155 0.44 -6.10 -13.50
N VAL A 156 1.15 -5.00 -13.75
CA VAL A 156 2.56 -4.86 -13.38
C VAL A 156 2.75 -4.97 -11.87
N ALA A 157 1.89 -4.33 -11.08
CA ALA A 157 1.94 -4.40 -9.62
C ALA A 157 1.69 -5.84 -9.11
N ALA A 158 0.71 -6.55 -9.68
CA ALA A 158 0.41 -7.92 -9.33
C ALA A 158 1.57 -8.87 -9.66
N LEU A 159 2.21 -8.71 -10.83
CA LEU A 159 3.40 -9.47 -11.21
C LEU A 159 4.56 -9.24 -10.24
N ASN A 160 4.82 -7.98 -9.86
CA ASN A 160 5.86 -7.65 -8.90
C ASN A 160 5.58 -8.25 -7.53
N LEU A 161 4.32 -8.19 -7.08
CA LEU A 161 3.93 -8.73 -5.80
C LEU A 161 4.03 -10.26 -5.76
N LEU A 162 3.59 -10.95 -6.82
CA LEU A 162 3.73 -12.40 -6.94
C LEU A 162 5.20 -12.82 -6.99
N GLY A 163 6.02 -12.05 -7.71
CA GLY A 163 7.47 -12.24 -7.73
C GLY A 163 8.08 -12.12 -6.33
N MET A 164 7.75 -11.06 -5.60
CA MET A 164 8.25 -10.87 -4.23
C MET A 164 7.71 -11.91 -3.25
N TRP A 165 6.43 -12.28 -3.36
CA TRP A 165 5.81 -13.30 -2.51
C TRP A 165 6.44 -14.68 -2.73
N SER A 166 6.69 -15.07 -3.99
CA SER A 166 7.39 -16.32 -4.29
C SER A 166 8.82 -16.33 -3.75
N ALA A 167 9.56 -15.21 -3.90
CA ALA A 167 10.91 -15.06 -3.34
C ALA A 167 10.94 -15.18 -1.81
N LEU A 168 9.96 -14.61 -1.10
CA LEU A 168 9.81 -14.76 0.35
C LEU A 168 9.39 -16.19 0.74
N GLY A 169 8.60 -16.86 -0.08
CA GLY A 169 8.23 -18.26 0.10
C GLY A 169 9.44 -19.19 0.12
N PHE A 170 10.45 -18.94 -0.73
CA PHE A 170 11.73 -19.67 -0.69
C PHE A 170 12.50 -19.46 0.63
N LEU A 171 12.31 -18.32 1.29
CA LEU A 171 12.89 -18.01 2.60
C LEU A 171 12.03 -18.50 3.78
N SER A 172 10.97 -19.28 3.52
CA SER A 172 10.03 -19.81 4.51
C SER A 172 9.30 -18.72 5.33
N VAL A 173 9.11 -17.54 4.73
CA VAL A 173 8.34 -16.44 5.31
C VAL A 173 6.98 -16.37 4.63
N TRP A 174 5.97 -16.99 5.23
CA TRP A 174 4.59 -16.98 4.73
C TRP A 174 3.90 -15.70 5.19
N THR A 175 3.86 -14.69 4.30
CA THR A 175 3.14 -13.43 4.56
C THR A 175 1.76 -13.46 3.93
N SER A 176 0.77 -12.88 4.64
CA SER A 176 -0.56 -12.62 4.10
C SER A 176 -0.48 -11.44 3.15
N ILE A 177 -0.97 -11.64 1.91
CA ILE A 177 -1.09 -10.55 0.93
C ILE A 177 -2.28 -9.68 1.33
N GLN A 178 -1.99 -8.50 1.85
CA GLN A 178 -2.97 -7.45 2.14
C GLN A 178 -2.94 -6.43 1.01
N MET A 179 -3.95 -6.45 0.14
CA MET A 179 -4.08 -5.46 -0.95
C MET A 179 -4.83 -4.22 -0.47
N PRO A 180 -4.22 -3.02 -0.50
CA PRO A 180 -4.88 -1.79 -0.07
C PRO A 180 -5.81 -1.25 -1.18
N TRP A 181 -6.94 -1.93 -1.40
CA TRP A 181 -7.93 -1.56 -2.42
C TRP A 181 -8.39 -0.10 -2.34
N ALA A 182 -8.52 0.42 -1.12
CA ALA A 182 -8.87 1.82 -0.88
C ALA A 182 -7.80 2.77 -1.47
N ALA A 183 -6.52 2.52 -1.21
CA ALA A 183 -5.43 3.35 -1.72
C ALA A 183 -5.38 3.30 -3.25
N ILE A 184 -5.50 2.10 -3.83
CA ILE A 184 -5.55 1.91 -5.29
C ILE A 184 -6.72 2.68 -5.89
N GLY A 185 -7.91 2.56 -5.31
CA GLY A 185 -9.11 3.29 -5.74
C GLY A 185 -8.95 4.80 -5.66
N THR A 186 -8.34 5.32 -4.58
CA THR A 186 -8.10 6.77 -4.44
C THR A 186 -7.13 7.31 -5.48
N VAL A 187 -6.03 6.59 -5.76
CA VAL A 187 -5.06 7.00 -6.79
C VAL A 187 -5.67 6.93 -8.17
N LEU A 188 -6.40 5.86 -8.49
CA LEU A 188 -7.07 5.70 -9.78
C LEU A 188 -8.12 6.79 -10.01
N GLY A 189 -8.90 7.11 -8.97
CA GLY A 189 -9.87 8.20 -8.98
C GLY A 189 -9.22 9.56 -9.18
N ALA A 190 -8.10 9.84 -8.48
CA ALA A 190 -7.35 11.09 -8.66
C ALA A 190 -6.81 11.23 -10.09
N CYS A 191 -6.25 10.15 -10.66
CA CYS A 191 -5.80 10.12 -12.07
C CYS A 191 -6.95 10.35 -13.04
N ALA A 192 -8.13 9.75 -12.81
CA ALA A 192 -9.31 9.95 -13.65
C ALA A 192 -9.76 11.42 -13.63
N VAL A 193 -9.83 12.03 -12.44
CA VAL A 193 -10.19 13.45 -12.30
C VAL A 193 -9.17 14.33 -13.02
N LEU A 194 -7.87 14.12 -12.78
CA LEU A 194 -6.81 14.89 -13.43
C LEU A 194 -6.88 14.76 -14.96
N ALA A 195 -6.98 13.55 -15.50
CA ALA A 195 -7.04 13.31 -16.94
C ALA A 195 -8.26 13.98 -17.59
N VAL A 196 -9.44 13.84 -16.98
CA VAL A 196 -10.67 14.46 -17.50
C VAL A 196 -10.57 15.98 -17.44
N VAL A 197 -10.10 16.56 -16.33
CA VAL A 197 -9.94 18.02 -16.22
C VAL A 197 -8.94 18.54 -17.24
N SER A 198 -7.80 17.89 -17.38
CA SER A 198 -6.74 18.28 -18.34
C SER A 198 -7.16 18.14 -19.79
N ALA A 199 -8.01 17.17 -20.14
CA ALA A 199 -8.52 17.02 -21.50
C ALA A 199 -9.69 17.98 -21.79
N VAL A 200 -10.63 18.12 -20.86
CA VAL A 200 -11.86 18.90 -21.07
C VAL A 200 -11.62 20.42 -21.02
N ALA A 201 -10.69 20.89 -20.19
CA ALA A 201 -10.38 22.32 -20.06
C ALA A 201 -9.94 23.01 -21.37
N PRO A 202 -8.92 22.51 -22.11
CA PRO A 202 -8.50 23.11 -23.37
C PRO A 202 -9.59 23.00 -24.45
N ALA A 203 -10.31 21.88 -24.53
CA ALA A 203 -11.45 21.73 -25.43
C ALA A 203 -12.52 22.81 -25.15
N GLY A 204 -12.92 22.98 -23.89
CA GLY A 204 -13.90 24.00 -23.50
C GLY A 204 -13.45 25.42 -23.84
N LEU A 205 -12.18 25.74 -23.60
CA LEU A 205 -11.60 27.06 -23.94
C LEU A 205 -11.61 27.32 -25.44
N ALA A 206 -11.20 26.35 -26.26
CA ALA A 206 -11.22 26.45 -27.71
C ALA A 206 -12.65 26.66 -28.24
N LEU A 207 -13.61 25.91 -27.70
CA LEU A 207 -15.03 26.01 -28.08
C LEU A 207 -15.67 27.36 -27.70
N ARG A 208 -15.17 28.05 -26.67
CA ARG A 208 -15.62 29.40 -26.27
C ARG A 208 -15.01 30.49 -27.14
N ARG A 209 -13.71 30.39 -27.46
CA ARG A 209 -13.01 31.41 -28.28
C ARG A 209 -13.51 31.45 -29.73
N GLY A 210 -13.87 30.30 -30.31
CA GLY A 210 -14.48 30.25 -31.64
C GLY A 210 -15.84 30.96 -31.76
N ALA A 211 -16.56 31.15 -30.65
CA ALA A 211 -17.82 31.90 -30.63
C ALA A 211 -17.63 33.43 -30.56
N VAL A 212 -16.45 33.90 -30.17
CA VAL A 212 -16.14 35.34 -30.02
C VAL A 212 -15.46 35.90 -31.28
N GLY A 213 -14.73 35.07 -32.03
CA GLY A 213 -14.05 35.49 -33.27
C GLY A 213 -14.97 35.78 -34.46
N SER A 214 -16.21 35.31 -34.46
CA SER A 214 -17.18 35.56 -35.55
C SER A 214 -18.03 36.82 -35.36
N ALA A 215 -17.89 37.53 -34.24
CA ALA A 215 -18.62 38.79 -33.97
C ALA A 215 -17.80 40.05 -34.30
N GLY A 216 -16.52 39.93 -34.66
CA GLY A 216 -15.61 41.08 -34.91
C GLY A 216 -14.92 41.11 -36.27
N ALA A 217 -15.28 40.22 -37.20
CA ALA A 217 -14.66 40.15 -38.54
C ALA A 217 -15.60 40.61 -39.67
N ARG A 218 -16.43 41.61 -39.38
CA ARG A 218 -17.14 42.43 -40.39
C ARG A 218 -17.00 43.89 -40.02
N GLU A 219 -15.84 44.47 -40.31
CA GLU A 219 -15.68 45.84 -40.84
C GLU A 219 -14.50 45.84 -41.81
#